data_AF-A0A954Y6H8-F1
#
_entry.id   AF-A0A954Y6H8-F1
#
_cell.length_a   1.000
_cell.length_b   1.000
_cell.length_c   1.000
_cell.angle_alpha   90.00
_cell.angle_beta   90.00
_cell.angle_gamma   90.00
#
_symmetry.space_group_name_H-M   'P 1'
#
loop_
_entity.id
_entity.type
_entity.pdbx_description
1 polymer ?
#
loop_
_entity_poly.entity_id
_entity_poly.type
_entity_poly.pdbx_seq_one_letter_code
_entity_poly.pdbx_strand_id
1 'polypeptide(L)' 'MDLDLCGMHRASRDDCRAEGARLGLDVDFRQSNHEGQLVDWIQEAGGRALGLVINPGAYSH' A
#
# COMPACT_ATOMS: atom_id res chain seq x y z
N MET A 1 2.69 5.32 16.22
CA MET A 1 1.30 4.85 15.97
C MET A 1 1.42 3.74 14.95
N ASP A 2 2.02 2.63 15.38
CA ASP A 2 2.33 1.48 14.53
C ASP A 2 1.09 0.59 14.49
N LEU A 3 0.25 0.82 13.48
CA LEU A 3 -0.83 -0.07 13.14
C LEU A 3 -0.20 -1.36 12.60
N ASP A 4 -0.17 -2.39 13.43
CA ASP A 4 -0.02 -3.77 13.00
C ASP A 4 -1.12 -4.05 11.96
N LEU A 5 -0.74 -4.12 10.68
CA LEU A 5 -1.65 -4.35 9.57
C LEU A 5 -2.08 -5.81 9.62
N CYS A 6 -3.28 -6.03 10.15
CA CYS A 6 -3.90 -7.33 10.32
C CYS A 6 -3.73 -8.20 9.05
N GLY A 7 -2.73 -9.10 9.05
CA GLY A 7 -2.52 -10.15 8.04
C GLY A 7 -1.43 -9.94 6.97
N MET A 8 -0.72 -8.82 6.90
CA MET A 8 0.27 -8.61 5.82
C MET A 8 1.63 -9.24 6.14
N HIS A 9 2.13 -10.11 5.26
CA HIS A 9 3.40 -10.84 5.46
C HIS A 9 4.59 -9.87 5.54
N ARG A 10 5.20 -9.74 6.73
CA ARG A 10 6.28 -8.76 7.00
C ARG A 10 7.44 -8.86 6.01
N ALA A 11 7.88 -10.08 5.69
CA ALA A 11 9.00 -10.28 4.77
C ALA A 11 8.79 -9.64 3.38
N SER A 12 7.57 -9.67 2.83
CA SER A 12 7.29 -9.07 1.52
C SER A 12 7.39 -7.54 1.54
N ARG A 13 7.14 -6.89 2.69
CA ARG A 13 7.22 -5.44 2.82
C ARG A 13 8.66 -4.97 2.87
N ASP A 14 9.48 -5.72 3.59
CA ASP A 14 10.90 -5.40 3.75
C ASP A 14 11.63 -5.53 2.40
N ASP A 15 11.34 -6.58 1.64
CA ASP A 15 11.89 -6.77 0.29
C ASP A 15 11.49 -5.62 -0.66
N CYS A 16 10.21 -5.24 -0.68
CA CYS A 16 9.75 -4.13 -1.51
C CYS A 16 10.33 -2.78 -1.07
N ARG A 17 10.50 -2.54 0.24
CA ARG A 17 11.15 -1.32 0.75
C ARG A 17 12.63 -1.27 0.37
N ALA A 18 13.32 -2.40 0.48
CA ALA A 18 14.73 -2.50 0.10
C ALA A 18 14.91 -2.22 -1.40
N GLU A 19 14.06 -2.80 -2.25
CA GLU A 19 14.14 -2.57 -3.70
C GLU A 19 13.72 -1.13 -4.07
N GLY A 20 12.67 -0.59 -3.43
CA GLY A 20 12.28 0.81 -3.60
C GLY A 20 13.43 1.75 -3.27
N ALA A 21 14.08 1.56 -2.12
CA ALA A 21 15.24 2.34 -1.70
C ALA A 21 16.41 2.22 -2.69
N ARG A 22 16.66 1.02 -3.24
CA ARG A 22 17.69 0.80 -4.28
C ARG A 22 17.39 1.59 -5.56
N LEU A 23 16.12 1.80 -5.88
CA LEU A 23 15.64 2.59 -7.02
C LEU A 23 15.45 4.07 -6.69
N GLY A 24 15.71 4.51 -5.45
CA GLY A 24 15.50 5.90 -5.02
C GLY A 24 14.02 6.28 -4.82
N LEU A 25 13.16 5.29 -4.56
CA LEU A 25 11.72 5.43 -4.35
C LEU A 25 11.36 5.11 -2.90
N ASP A 26 10.39 5.85 -2.36
CA ASP A 26 9.75 5.49 -1.08
C ASP A 26 8.53 4.61 -1.32
N VAL A 27 8.27 3.68 -0.39
CA VAL A 27 7.18 2.69 -0.50
C VAL A 27 6.28 2.76 0.72
N ASP A 28 5.10 3.34 0.54
CA ASP A 28 4.02 3.37 1.52
C ASP A 28 3.09 2.17 1.34
N PHE A 29 2.78 1.48 2.44
CA PHE A 29 1.92 0.32 2.45
C PHE A 29 0.73 0.54 3.37
N ARG A 30 -0.47 0.47 2.80
CA ARG A 30 -1.74 0.61 3.52
C ARG A 30 -2.66 -0.58 3.24
N GLN A 31 -3.50 -0.93 4.21
CA GLN A 31 -4.52 -1.97 4.07
C GLN A 31 -5.78 -1.49 4.79
N SER A 32 -6.94 -1.77 4.20
CA SER A 32 -8.23 -1.54 4.84
C SER A 32 -9.25 -2.56 4.37
N ASN A 33 -10.18 -2.89 5.27
CA ASN A 33 -11.39 -3.65 4.96
C ASN A 33 -12.60 -2.73 4.70
N HIS A 34 -12.37 -1.42 4.58
CA HIS A 34 -13.39 -0.43 4.26
C HIS A 34 -13.14 0.13 2.87
N GLU A 35 -14.02 -0.19 1.93
CA GLU A 35 -13.90 0.24 0.53
C GLU A 35 -13.75 1.76 0.40
N GLY A 36 -14.55 2.54 1.13
CA GLY A 36 -14.47 4.00 1.12
C GLY A 36 -13.07 4.52 1.47
N GLN A 37 -12.40 3.92 2.46
CA GLN A 37 -11.04 4.30 2.84
C GLN A 37 -10.02 3.93 1.76
N LEU A 38 -10.22 2.83 1.04
CA LEU A 38 -9.37 2.49 -0.11
C LEU A 38 -9.54 3.52 -1.23
N VAL A 39 -10.78 3.92 -1.53
CA VAL A 39 -11.09 4.95 -2.54
C VAL A 39 -10.43 6.28 -2.18
N ASP A 40 -10.53 6.71 -0.92
CA ASP A 40 -9.90 7.92 -0.44
C ASP A 40 -8.38 7.88 -0.69
N TRP A 41 -7.71 6.78 -0.33
CA TRP A 41 -6.27 6.64 -0.56
C TRP A 41 -5.88 6.63 -2.03
N ILE A 42 -6.68 6.01 -2.91
CA ILE A 42 -6.46 6.03 -4.36
C ILE A 42 -6.52 7.46 -4.89
N GLN A 43 -7.55 8.22 -4.48
CA GLN A 43 -7.71 9.61 -4.89
C GLN A 43 -6.56 10.49 -4.38
N GLU A 44 -6.13 10.29 -3.14
CA GLU A 44 -4.99 11.00 -2.58
C GLU A 44 -3.65 10.63 -3.26
N ALA A 45 -3.51 9.42 -3.80
CA ALA A 45 -2.29 8.97 -4.46
C ALA A 45 -2.05 9.69 -5.79
N GLY A 46 -3.12 10.07 -6.51
CA GLY A 46 -3.02 10.76 -7.80
C GLY A 46 -2.22 12.08 -7.76
N GLY A 47 -2.09 12.71 -6.58
CA GLY A 47 -1.27 13.92 -6.39
C GLY A 47 0.03 13.71 -5.61
N ARG A 48 0.31 12.51 -5.11
CA ARG A 48 1.40 12.27 -4.14
C ARG A 48 2.33 11.10 -4.48
N ALA A 49 1.91 10.20 -5.36
CA ALA A 49 2.67 9.01 -5.70
C ALA A 49 2.97 8.96 -7.21
N LEU A 50 4.13 8.39 -7.56
CA LEU A 50 4.50 8.12 -8.95
C LEU A 50 3.74 6.92 -9.55
N GLY A 51 3.21 6.05 -8.68
CA GLY A 51 2.45 4.87 -9.07
C GLY A 51 1.72 4.27 -7.87
N LEU A 52 0.70 3.47 -8.15
CA LEU A 52 -0.12 2.79 -7.16
C LEU A 52 -0.20 1.30 -7.51
N VAL A 53 0.09 0.45 -6.53
CA VAL A 53 -0.15 -1.00 -6.62
C VAL A 53 -1.28 -1.33 -5.66
N ILE A 54 -2.35 -1.96 -6.17
CA ILE A 54 -3.52 -2.32 -5.38
C ILE A 54 -3.85 -3.80 -5.54
N ASN A 55 -4.12 -4.46 -4.41
CA ASN A 55 -4.77 -5.77 -4.36
C ASN A 55 -6.15 -5.56 -3.72
N PRO A 56 -7.25 -5.55 -4.51
CA PRO A 56 -8.59 -5.31 -3.97
C PRO A 56 -9.14 -6.47 -3.13
N GLY A 57 -8.42 -7.59 -3.04
CA GLY A 57 -8.93 -8.81 -2.40
C GLY A 57 -10.24 -9.26 -3.06
N ALA A 58 -11.27 -9.47 -2.23
CA ALA A 58 -12.60 -9.88 -2.66
C ALA A 58 -13.48 -8.74 -3.22
N TYR A 59 -13.02 -7.48 -3.28
CA TYR A 59 -13.76 -6.38 -3.89
C TYR A 59 -13.70 -6.36 -5.42
N SER A 60 -13.01 -7.32 -6.04
CA SER A 60 -12.80 -7.42 -7.49
C SER A 60 -13.97 -8.10 -8.25
N HIS A 61 -15.17 -8.13 -7.66
CA HIS A 61 -16.35 -8.75 -8.25
C HIS A 61 -17.14 -7.81 -9.16
#